data_AF-A0A1F5BCN8-F1
#
_entry.id   AF-A0A1F5BCN8-F1
#
_cell.length_a   1.000
_cell.length_b   1.000
_cell.length_c   1.000
_cell.angle_alpha   90.00
_cell.angle_beta   90.00
_cell.angle_gamma   90.00
#
_symmetry.space_group_name_H-M   'P 1'
#
loop_
_entity.id
_entity.type
_entity.pdbx_description
1 polymer ?
#
loop_
_entity_poly.entity_id
_entity_poly.type
_entity_poly.pdbx_seq_one_letter_code
_entity_poly.pdbx_strand_id
1 'polypeptide(L)'
;MKSSKAAAMKKCKYEHYIDEYLLDKLQPEDQTEFEEHYFICPHCFAQLDQKSEIVQILKKEGVLATPEEGCEHHHDRPAPWWRRLLARLKRRR
;
A
#
# COMPACT_ATOMS: atom_id res chain seq x y z
N MET A 1 17.44 -26.40 6.47
CA MET A 1 16.75 -25.86 7.68
C MET A 1 17.31 -24.48 7.98
N LYS A 2 16.47 -23.43 7.91
CA LYS A 2 16.69 -22.15 8.60
C LYS A 2 15.31 -21.57 8.87
N SER A 3 14.84 -21.89 10.08
CA SER A 3 13.63 -21.38 10.69
C SER A 3 13.77 -19.88 10.85
N SER A 4 13.05 -19.11 10.03
CA SER A 4 12.87 -17.68 10.27
C SER A 4 11.69 -17.50 11.22
N LYS A 5 11.98 -17.77 12.49
CA LYS A 5 11.56 -16.97 13.64
C LYS A 5 10.30 -16.14 13.37
N ALA A 6 9.16 -16.67 13.81
CA ALA A 6 7.97 -15.90 14.16
C ALA A 6 8.36 -14.86 15.22
N ALA A 7 8.99 -13.78 14.76
CA ALA A 7 9.45 -12.68 15.59
C ALA A 7 8.20 -11.97 16.08
N ALA A 8 8.07 -11.92 17.39
CA ALA A 8 7.15 -11.09 18.17
C ALA A 8 6.64 -9.90 17.35
N MET A 9 5.31 -9.90 17.11
CA MET A 9 4.56 -8.85 16.40
C MET A 9 4.65 -7.54 17.20
N LYS A 10 5.82 -6.88 17.18
CA LYS A 10 5.91 -5.48 17.54
C LYS A 10 5.11 -4.76 16.48
N LYS A 11 3.99 -4.14 16.88
CA LYS A 11 3.18 -3.28 16.00
C LYS A 11 4.14 -2.40 15.20
N CYS A 12 4.08 -2.50 13.89
CA CYS A 12 5.00 -1.73 13.06
C CYS A 12 4.61 -0.26 13.18
N LYS A 13 5.58 0.65 13.29
CA LYS A 13 5.26 2.08 13.48
C LYS A 13 4.40 2.64 12.35
N TYR A 14 4.48 2.07 11.14
CA TYR A 14 3.74 2.49 9.95
C TYR A 14 2.42 1.76 9.72
N GLU A 15 2.02 0.86 10.62
CA GLU A 15 0.80 0.07 10.48
C GLU A 15 -0.47 0.94 10.38
N HIS A 16 -0.44 2.12 11.01
CA HIS A 16 -1.54 3.09 10.97
C HIS A 16 -1.75 3.72 9.58
N TYR A 17 -0.72 3.80 8.74
CA TYR A 17 -0.83 4.35 7.38
C TYR A 17 -1.52 3.42 6.39
N ILE A 18 -1.70 2.13 6.72
CA ILE A 18 -2.23 1.14 5.77
C ILE A 18 -3.64 1.51 5.31
N ASP A 19 -4.53 1.86 6.24
CA ASP A 19 -5.93 2.13 5.91
C ASP A 19 -6.07 3.43 5.12
N GLU A 20 -5.36 4.48 5.53
CA GLU A 20 -5.30 5.76 4.81
C GLU A 20 -4.67 5.61 3.42
N TYR A 21 -3.65 4.77 3.28
CA TYR A 21 -3.02 4.48 1.99
C TYR A 21 -3.98 3.75 1.04
N LEU A 22 -4.72 2.75 1.52
CA LEU A 22 -5.66 1.97 0.71
C LEU A 22 -6.90 2.78 0.29
N LEU A 23 -7.28 3.76 1.10
CA LEU A 23 -8.41 4.66 0.86
C LEU A 23 -8.01 5.94 0.10
N ASP A 24 -6.75 6.07 -0.32
CA ASP A 24 -6.21 7.24 -1.03
C ASP A 24 -6.38 8.55 -0.20
N LYS A 25 -6.24 8.46 1.14
CA LYS A 25 -6.36 9.58 2.11
C LYS A 25 -5.04 10.00 2.76
N LEU A 26 -3.98 9.23 2.55
CA LEU A 26 -2.66 9.51 3.12
C LEU A 26 -2.01 10.70 2.41
N GLN A 27 -1.41 11.62 3.18
CA GLN A 27 -0.72 12.78 2.60
C GLN A 27 0.46 12.34 1.71
N PRO A 28 0.83 13.12 0.66
CA PRO A 28 1.89 12.74 -0.27
C PRO A 28 3.25 12.45 0.40
N GLU A 29 3.58 13.21 1.44
CA GLU A 29 4.83 13.06 2.19
C GLU A 29 4.84 11.73 2.95
N ASP A 30 3.79 11.47 3.72
CA ASP A 30 3.62 10.22 4.48
C ASP A 30 3.48 9.00 3.55
N GLN A 31 2.87 9.19 2.38
CA GLN A 31 2.72 8.17 1.35
C GLN A 31 4.06 7.71 0.81
N THR A 32 4.96 8.66 0.52
CA THR A 32 6.30 8.35 0.02
C THR A 32 7.09 7.57 1.08
N GLU A 33 7.06 8.03 2.33
CA GLU A 33 7.74 7.35 3.44
C GLU A 33 7.16 5.94 3.67
N PHE A 34 5.83 5.80 3.62
CA PHE A 34 5.16 4.53 3.76
C PHE A 34 5.51 3.56 2.62
N GLU A 35 5.58 4.04 1.38
CA GLU A 35 5.95 3.24 0.21
C GLU A 35 7.36 2.66 0.29
N GLU A 36 8.32 3.47 0.75
CA GLU A 36 9.68 3.00 1.01
C GLU A 36 9.70 1.94 2.12
N HIS A 37 8.89 2.13 3.15
CA HIS A 37 8.83 1.19 4.27
C HIS A 37 8.15 -0.14 3.92
N TYR A 38 6.92 -0.12 3.38
CA TYR A 38 6.19 -1.37 3.16
C TYR A 38 6.90 -2.28 2.17
N PHE A 39 7.68 -1.70 1.23
CA PHE A 39 8.47 -2.46 0.29
C PHE A 39 9.52 -3.37 0.97
N ILE A 40 10.06 -2.95 2.12
CA ILE A 40 11.10 -3.69 2.88
C ILE A 40 10.57 -4.35 4.15
N CYS A 41 9.28 -4.21 4.44
CA CYS A 41 8.66 -4.67 5.67
C CYS A 41 7.64 -5.78 5.38
N PRO A 42 7.99 -7.07 5.56
CA PRO A 42 7.09 -8.19 5.29
C PRO A 42 5.76 -8.11 6.05
N HIS A 43 5.77 -7.51 7.24
CA HIS A 43 4.57 -7.31 8.05
C HIS A 43 3.61 -6.30 7.41
N CYS A 44 4.10 -5.12 7.06
CA CYS A 44 3.28 -4.10 6.38
C CYS A 44 2.81 -4.59 5.00
N PHE A 45 3.66 -5.32 4.27
CA PHE A 45 3.26 -5.95 3.02
C PHE A 45 2.11 -6.93 3.21
N ALA A 46 2.23 -7.88 4.16
CA ALA A 46 1.18 -8.87 4.41
C ALA A 46 -0.14 -8.24 4.86
N GLN A 47 -0.09 -7.23 5.72
CA GLN A 47 -1.30 -6.53 6.15
C GLN A 47 -1.94 -5.72 5.02
N LEU A 48 -1.13 -5.02 4.21
CA LEU A 48 -1.63 -4.26 3.07
C LEU A 48 -2.29 -5.20 2.06
N ASP A 49 -1.65 -6.33 1.73
CA ASP A 49 -2.18 -7.35 0.83
C ASP A 49 -3.54 -7.88 1.34
N GLN A 50 -3.61 -8.29 2.60
CA GLN A 50 -4.83 -8.78 3.23
C GLN A 50 -5.98 -7.75 3.18
N LYS A 51 -5.71 -6.49 3.50
CA LYS A 51 -6.74 -5.44 3.52
C LYS A 51 -7.12 -4.95 2.12
N SER A 52 -6.21 -5.05 1.15
CA SER A 52 -6.44 -4.59 -0.23
C SER A 52 -7.57 -5.35 -0.91
N GLU A 53 -7.74 -6.64 -0.63
CA GLU A 53 -8.83 -7.45 -1.16
C GLU A 53 -10.20 -6.93 -0.68
N ILE A 54 -10.31 -6.66 0.61
CA ILE A 54 -11.53 -6.11 1.23
C ILE A 54 -11.86 -4.75 0.63
N VAL A 55 -10.88 -3.85 0.53
CA VAL A 55 -11.07 -2.51 -0.03
C VAL A 55 -11.51 -2.58 -1.49
N GLN A 56 -10.96 -3.49 -2.29
CA GLN A 56 -11.39 -3.69 -3.68
C GLN A 56 -12.85 -4.15 -3.78
N ILE A 57 -13.28 -5.06 -2.91
CA ILE A 57 -14.68 -5.50 -2.86
C ILE A 57 -15.59 -4.31 -2.49
N LEU A 58 -15.25 -3.57 -1.43
CA LEU A 58 -16.05 -2.42 -0.99
C LEU A 58 -16.11 -1.29 -2.03
N LYS A 59 -15.03 -1.08 -2.80
CA LYS A 59 -15.02 -0.15 -3.95
C LYS A 59 -15.94 -0.64 -5.08
N LYS A 60 -15.99 -1.94 -5.36
CA LYS A 60 -16.88 -2.52 -6.40
C LYS A 60 -18.35 -2.44 -6.02
N GLU A 61 -18.67 -2.65 -4.76
CA GLU A 61 -20.03 -2.58 -4.24
C GLU A 61 -20.51 -1.12 -4.03
N GLY A 62 -19.67 -0.12 -4.34
CA GLY A 62 -20.00 1.30 -4.15
C GLY A 62 -20.13 1.73 -2.68
N VAL A 63 -19.71 0.89 -1.73
CA VAL A 63 -19.75 1.17 -0.28
C VAL A 63 -18.70 2.21 0.09
N LEU A 64 -17.53 2.13 -0.54
CA LEU A 64 -16.53 3.17 -0.48
C LEU A 64 -16.79 4.11 -1.65
N ALA A 65 -17.09 5.37 -1.35
CA ALA A 65 -17.13 6.42 -2.36
C ALA A 65 -15.79 6.41 -3.11
N THR A 66 -15.84 6.03 -4.38
CA THR A 66 -14.80 6.45 -5.30
C THR A 66 -14.84 7.97 -5.33
N PRO A 67 -13.69 8.68 -5.37
CA PRO A 67 -13.69 10.09 -5.71
C PRO A 67 -14.24 10.23 -7.14
N GLU A 68 -15.55 10.24 -7.26
CA GLU A 68 -16.29 10.61 -8.44
C GLU A 68 -16.08 12.11 -8.62
N GLU A 69 -15.13 12.43 -9.50
CA GLU A 69 -15.11 13.61 -10.36
C GLU A 69 -15.66 14.88 -9.69
N GLY A 70 -14.91 15.42 -8.72
CA GLY A 70 -15.26 16.67 -8.04
C GLY A 70 -14.04 17.31 -7.42
N CYS A 71 -13.58 18.39 -8.06
CA CYS A 71 -12.41 19.21 -7.74
C CYS A 71 -11.06 18.60 -8.14
N GLU A 72 -10.59 19.12 -9.27
CA GLU A 72 -9.30 18.98 -9.92
C GLU A 72 -8.15 19.36 -8.99
N HIS A 73 -7.78 18.45 -8.09
CA HIS A 73 -6.46 18.44 -7.48
C HIS A 73 -5.59 17.52 -8.34
N HIS A 74 -4.97 18.11 -9.36
CA HIS A 74 -3.81 17.53 -10.03
C HIS A 74 -2.65 17.43 -9.02
N HIS A 75 -2.73 16.46 -8.11
CA HIS A 75 -1.52 15.88 -7.55
C HIS A 75 -1.11 14.82 -8.55
N ASP A 76 -0.17 15.17 -9.43
CA ASP A 76 0.61 14.22 -10.20
C ASP A 76 1.19 13.20 -9.21
N ARG A 77 0.47 12.11 -8.92
CA ARG A 77 0.95 11.04 -8.05
C ARG A 77 2.18 10.48 -8.74
N PRO A 78 3.41 10.77 -8.26
CA PRO A 78 4.59 10.31 -8.95
C PRO A 78 4.52 8.78 -8.96
N ALA A 79 4.67 8.20 -10.16
CA ALA A 79 4.58 6.75 -10.30
C ALA A 79 5.58 6.12 -9.32
N PRO A 80 5.11 5.25 -8.40
CA PRO A 80 5.99 4.69 -7.38
C PRO A 80 7.20 4.04 -8.02
N TRP A 81 8.40 4.30 -7.49
CA TRP A 81 9.64 3.80 -8.08
C TRP A 81 9.66 2.26 -8.16
N TRP A 82 8.95 1.57 -7.26
CA TRP A 82 8.80 0.12 -7.26
C TRP A 82 8.01 -0.41 -8.47
N ARG A 83 7.18 0.40 -9.16
CA ARG A 83 6.60 0.00 -10.46
C ARG A 83 7.71 -0.33 -11.46
N ARG A 84 8.81 0.43 -11.45
CA ARG A 84 9.98 0.16 -12.28
C ARG A 84 10.72 -1.10 -11.82
N LEU A 85 10.72 -1.38 -10.51
CA LEU A 85 11.34 -2.57 -9.94
C LEU A 85 10.55 -3.86 -10.28
N LEU A 86 9.23 -3.87 -10.09
CA LEU A 86 8.37 -4.99 -10.47
C LEU A 86 8.36 -5.24 -11.97
N ALA A 87 8.42 -4.19 -12.80
CA ALA A 87 8.55 -4.33 -14.25
C ALA A 87 9.84 -5.08 -14.66
N ARG A 88 10.93 -4.97 -13.88
CA ARG A 88 12.17 -5.74 -14.08
C ARG A 88 12.04 -7.19 -13.61
N LEU A 89 11.32 -7.43 -12.51
CA LEU A 89 11.06 -8.79 -12.01
C LEU A 89 10.13 -9.60 -12.93
N LYS A 90 9.13 -8.97 -13.54
CA LYS A 90 8.20 -9.64 -14.49
C LYS A 90 8.86 -10.07 -15.81
N ARG A 91 10.02 -9.51 -16.17
CA ARG A 91 10.77 -9.84 -17.40
C ARG A 91 11.70 -11.05 -17.24
N ARG A 92 11.70 -11.71 -16.07
CA ARG A 92 12.57 -12.85 -15.73
C ARG A 92 11.81 -14.17 -15.50
N ARG A 93 10.53 -14.25 -15.89
CA ARG A 93 9.72 -15.47 -15.84
C ARG A 93 9.37 -15.90 -17.26
#